data_AF-A0A6H1ZUH2-F1
#
_entry.id   AF-A0A6H1ZUH2-F1
#
_cell.length_a   1.000
_cell.length_b   1.000
_cell.length_c   1.000
_cell.angle_alpha   90.00
_cell.angle_beta   90.00
_cell.angle_gamma   90.00
#
_symmetry.space_group_name_H-M   'P 1'
#
loop_
_entity.id
_entity.type
_entity.pdbx_description
1 polymer ?
#
loop_
_entity_poly.entity_id
_entity_poly.type
_entity_poly.pdbx_seq_one_letter_code
_entity_poly.pdbx_strand_id
1 'polypeptide(L)'
;MSIPVTITSIRRVDFPLSPTGAYQLAKFDFKIPGLFSYSNAMLGWAPAKGPRLWLQAMRKSGSNHPTIFPAKEVSEAVLAAAKQAYEGIGGTYPEQPGPEISAAVALVQEIEKRDAA
;
A
#
# COMPACT_ATOMS: atom_id res chain seq x y z
N MET A 1 -4.31 21.65 -11.95
CA MET A 1 -4.21 20.86 -13.20
C MET A 1 -4.16 19.40 -12.81
N SER A 2 -5.07 18.53 -13.30
CA SER A 2 -5.07 17.10 -12.94
C SER A 2 -4.05 16.35 -13.80
N ILE A 3 -3.20 15.51 -13.20
CA ILE A 3 -2.23 14.70 -13.93
C ILE A 3 -2.98 13.49 -14.51
N PRO A 4 -2.98 13.28 -15.84
CA PRO A 4 -3.72 12.19 -16.46
C PRO A 4 -3.00 10.86 -16.20
N VAL A 5 -3.55 10.06 -15.28
CA VAL A 5 -3.06 8.70 -14.98
C VAL A 5 -4.05 7.68 -15.52
N THR A 6 -3.56 6.69 -16.25
CA THR A 6 -4.35 5.54 -16.71
C THR A 6 -3.83 4.27 -16.04
N ILE A 7 -4.69 3.58 -15.29
CA ILE A 7 -4.41 2.23 -14.79
C ILE A 7 -4.64 1.25 -15.94
N THR A 8 -3.61 0.53 -16.36
CA THR A 8 -3.67 -0.37 -17.52
C THR A 8 -3.93 -1.81 -17.13
N SER A 9 -3.60 -2.18 -15.89
CA SER A 9 -3.93 -3.47 -15.30
C SER A 9 -4.07 -3.29 -13.79
N ILE A 10 -4.97 -4.04 -13.16
CA ILE A 10 -5.03 -4.12 -11.71
C ILE A 10 -5.50 -5.51 -11.28
N ARG A 11 -4.87 -6.05 -10.24
CA ARG A 11 -5.25 -7.33 -9.63
C ARG A 11 -5.17 -7.23 -8.12
N ARG A 12 -6.17 -7.81 -7.46
CA ARG A 12 -6.22 -7.95 -6.00
C ARG A 12 -5.18 -8.98 -5.52
N VAL A 13 -4.59 -8.74 -4.36
CA VAL A 13 -3.52 -9.57 -3.79
C VAL A 13 -3.76 -9.90 -2.32
N ASP A 14 -4.25 -8.95 -1.52
CA ASP A 14 -4.55 -9.12 -0.08
C ASP A 14 -3.45 -9.82 0.73
N PHE A 15 -2.20 -9.38 0.56
CA PHE A 15 -1.07 -10.00 1.21
C PHE A 15 -0.66 -9.21 2.47
N PRO A 16 -0.63 -9.83 3.67
CA PRO A 16 -0.15 -9.17 4.87
C PRO A 16 1.36 -8.94 4.78
N LEU A 17 1.80 -7.71 5.01
CA LEU A 17 3.22 -7.34 4.91
C LEU A 17 3.94 -7.21 6.26
N SER A 18 3.18 -7.12 7.34
CA SER A 18 3.75 -6.95 8.67
C SER A 18 2.77 -7.40 9.75
N PRO A 19 3.27 -7.86 10.91
CA PRO A 19 2.43 -8.13 12.09
C PRO A 19 1.64 -6.90 12.56
N THR A 20 2.12 -5.69 12.23
CA THR A 20 1.48 -4.42 12.60
C THR A 20 0.26 -4.07 11.75
N GLY A 21 -0.21 -5.00 10.90
CA GLY A 21 -1.45 -4.86 10.13
C GLY A 21 -1.32 -4.09 8.82
N ALA A 22 -0.11 -3.86 8.29
CA ALA A 22 0.04 -3.38 6.93
C ALA A 22 -0.29 -4.48 5.91
N TYR A 23 -1.06 -4.15 4.88
CA TYR A 23 -1.47 -5.05 3.81
C TYR A 23 -1.08 -4.51 2.44
N GLN A 24 -0.70 -5.41 1.55
CA GLN A 24 -0.71 -5.17 0.12
C GLN A 24 -2.08 -5.56 -0.43
N LEU A 25 -2.87 -4.58 -0.84
CA LEU A 25 -4.22 -4.78 -1.37
C LEU A 25 -4.20 -5.22 -2.84
N ALA A 26 -3.38 -4.55 -3.66
CA ALA A 26 -3.35 -4.82 -5.09
C ALA A 26 -1.96 -4.63 -5.71
N LYS A 27 -1.78 -5.24 -6.89
CA LYS A 27 -0.72 -4.91 -7.85
C LYS A 27 -1.34 -4.34 -9.10
N PHE A 28 -0.72 -3.32 -9.66
CA PHE A 28 -1.24 -2.63 -10.84
C PHE A 28 -0.12 -2.06 -11.70
N ASP A 29 -0.45 -1.84 -12.97
CA ASP A 29 0.39 -1.13 -13.91
C ASP A 29 -0.30 0.18 -14.29
N PHE A 30 0.47 1.22 -14.54
CA PHE A 30 -0.08 2.53 -14.92
C PHE A 30 0.76 3.24 -15.98
N LYS A 31 0.11 4.17 -16.68
CA LYS A 31 0.72 5.03 -17.68
C LYS A 31 0.34 6.49 -17.43
N ILE A 32 1.31 7.38 -17.62
CA ILE A 32 1.09 8.81 -17.78
C ILE A 32 1.34 9.13 -19.25
N PRO A 33 0.29 9.44 -20.05
CA PRO A 33 0.44 9.69 -21.48
C PRO A 33 1.51 10.73 -21.79
N GLY A 34 2.41 10.40 -22.73
CA GLY A 34 3.50 11.29 -23.13
C GLY A 34 4.68 11.37 -22.15
N LEU A 35 4.62 10.70 -21.00
CA LEU A 35 5.69 10.78 -19.98
C LEU A 35 6.34 9.42 -19.69
N PHE A 36 5.63 8.47 -19.10
CA PHE A 36 6.18 7.13 -18.80
C PHE A 36 5.09 6.08 -18.54
N SER A 37 5.51 4.82 -18.57
CA SER A 37 4.74 3.66 -18.12
C SER A 37 5.47 2.98 -16.96
N TYR A 38 4.72 2.43 -16.01
CA TYR A 38 5.27 1.76 -14.84
C TYR A 38 4.54 0.44 -14.58
N SER A 39 5.31 -0.60 -14.28
CA SER A 39 4.79 -1.95 -14.03
C SER A 39 5.03 -2.39 -12.60
N ASN A 40 4.12 -3.21 -12.07
CA ASN A 40 4.17 -3.75 -10.72
C ASN A 40 4.18 -2.69 -9.60
N ALA A 41 3.44 -1.60 -9.77
CA ALA A 41 3.08 -0.74 -8.65
C ALA A 41 2.17 -1.50 -7.68
N MET A 42 2.16 -1.07 -6.42
CA MET A 42 1.41 -1.74 -5.37
C MET A 42 0.54 -0.72 -4.65
N LEU A 43 -0.73 -1.09 -4.45
CA LEU A 43 -1.62 -0.39 -3.54
C LEU A 43 -1.51 -1.08 -2.18
N GLY A 44 -0.94 -0.36 -1.22
CA GLY A 44 -0.82 -0.79 0.17
C GLY A 44 -1.90 -0.16 1.04
N TRP A 45 -2.07 -0.72 2.23
CA TRP A 45 -2.84 -0.13 3.32
C TRP A 45 -2.05 -0.28 4.62
N ALA A 46 -2.09 0.75 5.45
CA ALA A 46 -1.49 0.73 6.78
C ALA A 46 -2.46 1.37 7.79
N PRO A 47 -2.70 0.77 8.97
CA PRO A 47 -3.77 1.19 9.89
C PRO A 47 -3.78 2.68 10.25
N ALA A 48 -2.62 3.24 10.58
CA ALA A 48 -2.47 4.65 10.97
C ALA A 48 -2.35 5.62 9.78
N LYS A 49 -2.17 5.10 8.56
CA LYS A 49 -1.74 5.87 7.38
C LYS A 49 -2.67 5.74 6.19
N GLY A 50 -3.65 4.83 6.26
CA GLY A 50 -4.59 4.52 5.20
C GLY A 50 -3.93 3.90 3.96
N PRO A 51 -4.64 3.94 2.82
CA PRO A 51 -4.13 3.46 1.54
C PRO A 51 -2.94 4.27 1.02
N ARG A 52 -1.92 3.58 0.50
CA ARG A 52 -0.66 4.15 0.03
C ARG A 52 -0.17 3.54 -1.26
N LEU A 53 0.54 4.36 -2.03
CA LEU A 53 1.30 3.91 -3.19
C LEU A 53 2.64 3.35 -2.74
N TRP A 54 2.94 2.13 -3.13
CA TRP A 54 4.28 1.56 -3.02
C TRP A 54 4.81 1.21 -4.41
N LEU A 55 6.00 1.70 -4.70
CA LEU A 55 6.71 1.42 -5.94
C LEU A 55 7.81 0.40 -5.65
N GLN A 56 8.17 -0.41 -6.65
CA GLN A 56 9.31 -1.32 -6.52
C GLN A 56 10.55 -0.55 -6.06
N ALA A 57 11.20 -1.14 -5.07
CA ALA A 57 12.46 -0.68 -4.55
C ALA A 57 13.59 -1.60 -5.04
N MET A 58 14.69 -1.02 -5.52
CA MET A 58 15.96 -1.72 -5.62
C MET A 58 16.53 -1.91 -4.21
N ARG A 59 16.97 -3.13 -3.91
CA ARG A 59 17.76 -3.39 -2.71
C ARG A 59 19.17 -2.87 -2.96
N LYS A 60 19.55 -1.79 -2.28
CA LYS A 60 20.90 -1.23 -2.35
C LYS A 60 21.52 -1.32 -0.97
N SER A 61 22.61 -2.09 -0.83
CA SER A 61 23.42 -2.15 0.40
C SER A 61 22.64 -2.41 1.70
N GLY A 62 21.67 -3.34 1.67
CA GLY A 62 20.88 -3.72 2.85
C GLY A 62 19.58 -2.94 3.08
N SER A 63 19.35 -1.84 2.37
CA SER A 63 18.11 -1.05 2.42
C SER A 63 17.32 -1.14 1.10
N ASN A 64 15.98 -1.09 1.22
CA ASN A 64 15.08 -1.01 0.07
C ASN A 64 14.94 0.46 -0.36
N HIS A 65 15.47 0.83 -1.53
CA HIS A 65 15.34 2.16 -2.11
C HIS A 65 14.40 2.13 -3.31
N PRO A 66 13.32 2.94 -3.35
CA PRO A 66 12.48 3.10 -4.54
C PRO A 66 13.34 3.32 -5.79
N THR A 67 13.10 2.56 -6.86
CA THR A 67 13.82 2.74 -8.12
C THR A 67 13.50 4.09 -8.77
N ILE A 68 12.31 4.62 -8.48
CA ILE A 68 11.80 5.89 -8.99
C ILE A 68 11.16 6.64 -7.81
N PHE A 69 11.47 7.93 -7.71
CA PHE A 69 10.81 8.87 -6.79
C PHE A 69 10.00 9.86 -7.64
N PRO A 70 8.73 9.57 -7.97
CA PRO A 70 7.89 10.54 -8.64
C PRO A 70 7.70 11.75 -7.74
N ALA A 71 7.47 12.92 -8.36
CA ALA A 71 7.03 14.11 -7.64
C ALA A 71 5.78 13.79 -6.79
N LYS A 72 5.58 14.54 -5.71
CA LYS A 72 4.48 14.30 -4.76
C LYS A 72 3.13 14.30 -5.47
N GLU A 73 2.93 15.26 -6.36
CA GLU A 73 1.71 15.45 -7.15
C GLU A 73 1.43 14.25 -8.05
N VAL A 74 2.48 13.69 -8.67
CA VAL A 74 2.37 12.46 -9.49
C VAL A 74 2.00 11.27 -8.61
N SER A 75 2.64 11.14 -7.45
CA SER A 75 2.36 10.05 -6.51
C SER A 75 0.91 10.09 -6.00
N GLU A 76 0.40 11.28 -5.71
CA GLU A 76 -0.99 11.50 -5.28
C GLU A 76 -1.99 11.19 -6.40
N ALA A 77 -1.71 11.64 -7.63
CA ALA A 77 -2.56 11.34 -8.79
C ALA A 77 -2.62 9.83 -9.09
N VAL A 78 -1.47 9.15 -9.03
CA VAL A 78 -1.40 7.69 -9.22
C VAL A 78 -2.14 6.96 -8.10
N LEU A 79 -1.98 7.40 -6.85
CA LEU A 79 -2.70 6.82 -5.72
C LEU A 79 -4.21 6.98 -5.87
N ALA A 80 -4.69 8.17 -6.27
CA ALA A 80 -6.12 8.39 -6.50
C ALA A 80 -6.69 7.48 -7.60
N ALA A 81 -5.99 7.38 -8.75
CA ALA A 81 -6.40 6.50 -9.84
C ALA A 81 -6.38 5.01 -9.43
N ALA A 82 -5.37 4.59 -8.65
CA ALA A 82 -5.27 3.22 -8.16
C ALA A 82 -6.39 2.87 -7.18
N LYS A 83 -6.79 3.80 -6.30
CA LYS A 83 -7.92 3.60 -5.37
C LYS A 83 -9.22 3.38 -6.14
N GLN A 84 -9.51 4.26 -7.09
CA GLN A 84 -10.71 4.17 -7.92
C GLN A 84 -10.73 2.87 -8.73
N ALA A 85 -9.59 2.47 -9.32
CA ALA A 85 -9.50 1.21 -10.04
C ALA A 85 -9.67 -0.01 -9.13
N TYR A 86 -9.15 0.04 -7.90
CA TYR A 86 -9.27 -1.04 -6.92
C TYR A 86 -10.71 -1.21 -6.45
N GLU A 87 -11.39 -0.11 -6.14
CA GLU A 87 -12.83 -0.10 -5.83
C GLU A 87 -13.65 -0.62 -7.03
N GLY A 88 -13.28 -0.24 -8.25
CA GLY A 88 -13.92 -0.69 -9.49
C GLY A 88 -13.85 -2.20 -9.74
N ILE A 89 -12.87 -2.91 -9.17
CA ILE A 89 -12.79 -4.39 -9.22
C ILE A 89 -13.39 -5.06 -7.97
N GLY A 90 -14.17 -4.33 -7.16
CA GLY A 90 -14.76 -4.85 -5.92
C GLY A 90 -13.76 -4.95 -4.75
N GLY A 91 -12.65 -4.23 -4.83
CA GLY A 91 -11.69 -4.11 -3.75
C GLY A 91 -12.26 -3.28 -2.59
N THR A 92 -12.21 -3.82 -1.39
CA THR A 92 -12.53 -3.09 -0.16
C THR A 92 -11.26 -2.80 0.61
N TYR A 93 -11.25 -1.68 1.33
CA TYR A 93 -10.19 -1.40 2.29
C TYR A 93 -10.55 -2.11 3.59
N PRO A 94 -9.59 -2.77 4.24
CA PRO A 94 -9.85 -3.25 5.59
C PRO A 94 -10.29 -2.06 6.44
N GLU A 95 -11.41 -2.23 7.15
CA GLU A 95 -11.81 -1.28 8.18
C GLU A 95 -10.61 -1.15 9.13
N GLN A 96 -10.30 0.08 9.55
CA GLN A 96 -9.32 0.25 10.63
C GLN A 96 -9.65 -0.77 11.72
N PRO A 97 -8.68 -1.51 12.27
CA PRO A 97 -8.97 -2.36 13.41
C PRO A 97 -9.74 -1.50 14.40
N GLY A 98 -11.01 -1.86 14.61
CA GLY A 98 -11.80 -1.23 15.66
C GLY A 98 -11.00 -1.34 16.97
N PRO A 99 -11.30 -0.49 17.96
CA PRO A 99 -10.62 -0.51 19.25
C PRO A 99 -10.49 -1.91 19.89
N GLU A 100 -11.34 -2.86 19.49
CA GLU A 100 -11.35 -4.27 19.87
C GLU A 100 -10.10 -5.07 19.47
N ILE A 101 -9.51 -4.84 18.28
CA ILE A 101 -8.28 -5.55 17.85
C ILE A 101 -7.04 -4.96 18.55
N SER A 102 -7.06 -3.66 18.89
CA SER A 102 -6.00 -3.01 19.66
C SER A 102 -5.85 -3.64 21.06
N ALA A 103 -6.97 -4.01 21.69
CA ALA A 103 -6.96 -4.68 22.99
C ALA A 103 -6.39 -6.11 22.91
N ALA A 104 -6.75 -6.87 21.88
CA ALA A 104 -6.24 -8.23 21.69
C ALA A 104 -4.73 -8.25 21.38
N VAL A 105 -4.24 -7.33 20.54
CA VAL A 105 -2.81 -7.19 20.23
C VAL A 105 -2.02 -6.69 21.45
N ALA A 106 -2.58 -5.75 22.22
CA ALA A 106 -1.98 -5.31 23.48
C ALA A 106 -1.91 -6.45 24.52
N LEU A 107 -2.96 -7.28 24.61
CA LEU A 107 -2.99 -8.44 25.50
C LEU A 107 -1.91 -9.47 25.14
N VAL A 108 -1.73 -9.76 23.85
CA VAL A 108 -0.66 -10.66 23.39
C VAL A 108 0.72 -10.11 23.73
N GLN A 109 0.95 -8.81 23.54
CA GLN A 109 2.23 -8.16 23.90
C GLN A 109 2.48 -8.15 25.41
N GLU A 110 1.44 -8.04 26.23
CA GLU A 110 1.54 -8.12 27.69
C GLU A 110 1.91 -9.53 28.16
N ILE A 111 1.35 -10.57 27.52
CA ILE A 111 1.68 -11.98 27.80
C ILE A 111 3.12 -12.28 27.42
N GLU A 112 3.55 -11.90 26.22
CA GLU A 112 4.95 -12.12 25.77
C GLU A 112 5.97 -11.43 26.69
N LYS A 113 5.65 -10.25 27.24
CA LYS A 113 6.52 -9.57 28.21
C LYS A 113 6.59 -10.26 29.56
N ARG A 114 5.52 -10.94 29.98
CA ARG A 114 5.50 -11.70 31.25
C ARG A 114 6.27 -13.02 31.12
N ASP A 115 6.18 -13.68 29.97
CA ASP A 115 6.90 -14.94 29.74
C ASP A 115 8.41 -14.72 29.47
N ALA A 116 8.81 -13.50 29.13
CA ALA A 116 10.21 -13.13 28.91
C ALA A 116 10.95 -12.58 30.16
N ALA A 117 10.28 -12.50 31.32
CA ALA A 117 10.81 -12.01 32.59
C ALA A 117 11.02 -13.15 33.61
#